data_AF-A0A1H1PWW7-F1
#
_entry.id   AF-A0A1H1PWW7-F1
#
_cell.length_a   1.000
_cell.length_b   1.000
_cell.length_c   1.000
_cell.angle_alpha   90.00
_cell.angle_beta   90.00
_cell.angle_gamma   90.00
#
_symmetry.space_group_name_H-M   'P 1'
#
loop_
_entity.id
_entity.type
_entity.pdbx_description
1 polymer ?
#
loop_
_entity_poly.entity_id
_entity_poly.type
_entity_poly.pdbx_seq_one_letter_code
_entity_poly.pdbx_strand_id
1 'polypeptide(L)'
;MVIRVQDALAARRNAAGDREKGFTLIELLVVVLIIGVLAAIAIPIYLGQQDTAKDKAVSAAITNAKTAVVAELVTGTPVATVIADTNLAAVKAYTPSADIKVTIAAGATPDKFVITGNWAPGGTVEAGHTHTITDNGAAKKTP
;
A
#
# COMPACT_ATOMS: atom_id res chain seq x y z
N MET A 1 26.63 11.49 70.77
CA MET A 1 25.82 10.51 69.99
C MET A 1 24.88 11.18 68.98
N VAL A 2 24.31 12.35 69.29
CA VAL A 2 23.34 13.09 68.45
C VAL A 2 23.94 13.66 67.14
N ILE A 3 25.23 14.03 67.13
CA ILE A 3 25.88 14.67 65.97
C ILE A 3 25.97 13.73 64.75
N ARG A 4 26.27 12.44 64.94
CA ARG A 4 26.42 11.47 63.83
C ARG A 4 25.11 11.16 63.10
N VAL A 5 23.97 11.33 63.78
CA VAL A 5 22.64 11.12 63.20
C VAL A 5 22.28 12.32 62.30
N GLN A 6 22.67 13.54 62.69
CA GLN A 6 22.44 14.74 61.89
C GLN A 6 23.28 14.73 60.60
N ASP A 7 24.53 14.28 60.67
CA ASP A 7 25.41 14.15 59.49
C ASP A 7 24.90 13.10 58.49
N ALA A 8 24.41 11.96 58.99
CA ALA A 8 23.84 10.90 58.17
C ALA A 8 22.52 11.30 57.47
N LEU A 9 21.70 12.11 58.14
CA LEU A 9 20.46 12.65 57.57
C LEU A 9 20.74 13.75 56.53
N ALA A 10 21.76 14.60 56.76
CA ALA A 10 22.19 15.60 55.80
C ALA A 10 22.76 14.97 54.51
N ALA A 11 23.56 13.89 54.64
CA ALA A 11 24.07 13.14 53.50
C ALA A 11 22.95 12.44 52.69
N ARG A 12 21.92 11.90 53.38
CA ARG A 12 20.72 11.35 52.72
C ARG A 12 19.87 12.40 52.00
N ARG A 13 19.73 13.61 52.57
CA ARG A 13 18.98 14.71 51.95
C ARG A 13 19.60 15.15 50.62
N ASN A 14 20.93 15.26 50.56
CA ASN A 14 21.62 15.65 49.34
C ASN A 14 21.61 14.51 48.28
N ALA A 15 21.68 13.25 48.70
CA ALA A 15 21.63 12.10 47.79
C ALA A 15 20.23 11.84 47.16
N ALA A 16 19.16 12.38 47.75
CA ALA A 16 17.79 12.27 47.24
C ALA A 16 17.44 13.36 46.21
N GLY A 17 18.13 14.52 46.22
CA GLY A 17 17.88 15.62 45.28
C GLY A 17 18.55 15.48 43.92
N ASP A 18 19.66 14.73 43.83
CA ASP A 18 20.50 14.67 42.63
C ASP A 18 20.23 13.48 41.70
N ARG A 19 19.25 12.63 42.01
CA ARG A 19 19.04 11.34 41.29
C ARG A 19 17.73 11.16 40.56
N GLU A 20 16.84 12.16 40.59
CA GLU A 20 15.60 12.13 39.80
C GLU A 20 15.62 13.28 38.78
N LYS A 21 16.51 13.15 37.77
CA LYS A 21 16.40 13.94 36.54
C LYS A 21 15.20 13.40 35.74
N GLY A 22 14.01 13.82 36.13
CA GLY A 22 12.77 13.54 35.40
C GLY A 22 12.74 14.27 34.06
N PHE A 23 12.00 13.71 33.10
CA PHE A 23 11.71 14.35 31.82
C PHE A 23 10.81 15.55 32.05
N THR A 24 11.18 16.71 31.53
CA THR A 24 10.41 17.94 31.73
C THR A 24 9.22 17.99 30.77
N LEU A 25 8.12 18.61 31.21
CA LEU A 25 6.95 18.84 30.35
C LEU A 25 7.29 19.73 29.13
N ILE A 26 8.29 20.61 29.27
CA ILE A 26 8.73 21.46 28.16
C ILE A 26 9.51 20.66 27.10
N GLU A 27 10.30 19.67 27.50
CA GLU A 27 10.97 18.77 26.55
C GLU A 27 9.94 17.96 25.75
N LEU A 28 8.90 17.44 26.41
CA LEU A 28 7.77 16.80 25.74
C LEU A 28 7.06 17.74 24.77
N LEU A 29 6.81 18.97 25.20
CA LEU A 29 6.09 19.97 24.42
C LEU A 29 6.82 20.31 23.11
N VAL A 30 8.13 20.55 23.17
CA VAL A 30 8.91 20.86 21.96
C VAL A 30 8.97 19.67 21.02
N VAL A 31 9.06 18.44 21.54
CA VAL A 31 9.09 17.22 20.71
C VAL A 31 7.78 17.02 19.96
N VAL A 32 6.62 17.14 20.62
CA VAL A 32 5.33 16.98 19.93
C VAL A 32 5.08 18.12 18.93
N LEU A 33 5.59 19.33 19.20
CA LEU A 33 5.54 20.44 18.25
C LEU A 33 6.32 20.11 16.97
N ILE A 34 7.55 19.60 17.09
CA ILE A 34 8.38 19.25 15.93
C ILE A 34 7.74 18.10 15.15
N ILE A 35 7.29 17.02 15.82
CA ILE A 35 6.60 15.90 15.17
C ILE A 35 5.31 16.37 14.49
N GLY A 36 4.58 17.31 15.10
CA GLY A 36 3.38 17.90 14.51
C GLY A 36 3.64 18.60 13.18
N VAL A 37 4.70 19.40 13.10
CA VAL A 37 5.10 20.08 11.84
C VAL A 37 5.53 19.06 10.78
N LEU A 38 6.33 18.06 11.16
CA LEU A 38 6.77 17.02 10.23
C LEU A 38 5.60 16.18 9.71
N ALA A 39 4.67 15.77 10.59
CA ALA A 39 3.50 14.98 10.23
C ALA A 39 2.58 15.72 9.26
N ALA A 40 2.39 17.03 9.44
CA ALA A 40 1.56 17.85 8.56
C ALA A 40 2.03 17.83 7.10
N ILE A 41 3.35 17.76 6.86
CA ILE A 41 3.94 17.69 5.51
C ILE A 41 4.05 16.24 5.04
N ALA A 42 4.46 15.32 5.92
CA ALA A 42 4.75 13.94 5.55
C ALA A 42 3.49 13.13 5.18
N ILE A 43 2.38 13.33 5.90
CA ILE A 43 1.14 12.57 5.67
C ILE A 43 0.59 12.75 4.24
N PRO A 44 0.35 13.97 3.72
CA PRO A 44 -0.19 14.11 2.36
C PRO A 44 0.75 13.57 1.28
N ILE A 45 2.07 13.72 1.45
CA ILE A 45 3.06 13.16 0.53
C ILE A 45 3.00 11.63 0.54
N TYR A 46 2.95 11.03 1.73
CA TYR A 46 2.88 9.58 1.89
C TYR A 46 1.60 8.99 1.29
N LEU A 47 0.45 9.65 1.48
CA LEU A 47 -0.81 9.23 0.88
C LEU A 47 -0.75 9.27 -0.65
N GLY A 48 -0.23 10.35 -1.24
CA GLY A 48 -0.08 10.44 -2.70
C GLY A 48 0.91 9.39 -3.28
N GLN A 49 1.96 9.05 -2.53
CA GLN A 49 2.88 7.97 -2.91
C GLN A 49 2.19 6.60 -2.85
N GLN A 50 1.38 6.33 -1.83
CA GLN A 50 0.58 5.11 -1.75
C GLN A 50 -0.38 5.01 -2.93
N ASP A 51 -1.12 6.07 -3.27
CA ASP A 51 -2.06 6.07 -4.39
C ASP A 51 -1.36 5.79 -5.73
N THR A 52 -0.18 6.39 -5.93
CA THR A 52 0.65 6.12 -7.11
C THR A 52 1.17 4.68 -7.12
N ALA A 53 1.52 4.12 -5.96
CA ALA A 53 1.98 2.74 -5.83
C ALA A 53 0.85 1.74 -6.15
N LYS A 54 -0.37 1.99 -5.66
CA LYS A 54 -1.58 1.21 -5.99
C LYS A 54 -1.81 1.21 -7.50
N ASP A 55 -1.79 2.38 -8.14
CA ASP A 55 -1.99 2.51 -9.59
C ASP A 55 -0.94 1.74 -10.40
N LYS A 56 0.33 1.81 -9.99
CA LYS A 56 1.43 1.07 -10.62
C LYS A 56 1.30 -0.43 -10.41
N ALA A 57 0.90 -0.87 -9.22
CA ALA A 57 0.71 -2.28 -8.91
C ALA A 57 -0.41 -2.88 -9.77
N VAL A 58 -1.54 -2.17 -9.91
CA VAL A 58 -2.64 -2.59 -10.79
C VAL A 58 -2.20 -2.63 -12.25
N SER A 59 -1.51 -1.58 -12.73
CA SER A 59 -0.97 -1.54 -14.10
C SER A 59 -0.01 -2.71 -14.40
N ALA A 60 0.87 -3.05 -13.45
CA ALA A 60 1.78 -4.18 -13.59
C ALA A 60 1.03 -5.51 -13.61
N ALA A 61 0.07 -5.70 -12.69
CA ALA A 61 -0.75 -6.92 -12.61
C ALA A 61 -1.52 -7.19 -13.92
N ILE A 62 -2.16 -6.18 -14.49
CA ILE A 62 -2.91 -6.36 -15.76
C ILE A 62 -1.98 -6.55 -16.96
N THR A 63 -0.77 -6.00 -16.93
CA THR A 63 0.24 -6.23 -17.98
C THR A 63 0.73 -7.69 -17.95
N ASN A 64 0.95 -8.24 -16.76
CA ASN A 64 1.28 -9.64 -16.57
C ASN A 64 0.10 -10.54 -17.00
N ALA A 65 -1.13 -10.18 -16.62
CA ALA A 65 -2.34 -10.89 -17.04
C ALA A 65 -2.52 -10.89 -18.56
N LYS A 66 -2.31 -9.75 -19.23
CA LYS A 66 -2.31 -9.66 -20.70
C LYS A 66 -1.30 -10.60 -21.32
N THR A 67 -0.07 -10.63 -20.79
CA THR A 67 0.99 -11.51 -21.31
C THR A 67 0.58 -12.99 -21.19
N ALA A 68 0.01 -13.38 -20.06
CA ALA A 68 -0.49 -14.73 -19.85
C ALA A 68 -1.67 -15.08 -20.77
N VAL A 69 -2.63 -14.17 -20.94
CA VAL A 69 -3.76 -14.32 -21.86
C VAL A 69 -3.27 -14.47 -23.30
N VAL A 70 -2.34 -13.60 -23.74
CA VAL A 70 -1.79 -13.68 -25.10
C VAL A 70 -1.04 -15.00 -25.32
N ALA A 71 -0.30 -15.49 -24.32
CA ALA A 71 0.34 -16.80 -24.42
C ALA A 71 -0.68 -17.94 -24.65
N GLU A 72 -1.80 -17.92 -23.94
CA GLU A 72 -2.89 -18.90 -24.09
C GLU A 72 -3.58 -18.81 -25.47
N LEU A 73 -3.73 -17.60 -26.01
CA LEU A 73 -4.25 -17.40 -27.35
C LEU A 73 -3.30 -17.91 -28.44
N VAL A 74 -1.98 -17.75 -28.23
CA VAL A 74 -0.95 -18.25 -29.14
C VAL A 74 -0.89 -19.78 -29.14
N THR A 75 -1.20 -20.44 -28.03
CA THR A 75 -1.30 -21.91 -27.96
C THR A 75 -2.55 -22.46 -28.65
N GLY A 76 -3.44 -21.61 -29.18
CA GLY A 76 -4.59 -22.00 -29.99
C GLY A 76 -5.93 -21.96 -29.26
N THR A 77 -5.98 -21.52 -28.00
CA THR A 77 -7.23 -21.36 -27.27
C THR A 77 -8.01 -20.17 -27.87
N PRO A 78 -9.28 -20.36 -28.29
CA PRO A 78 -10.07 -19.25 -28.83
C PRO A 78 -10.27 -18.13 -27.81
N VAL A 79 -10.25 -16.88 -28.27
CA VAL A 79 -10.49 -15.72 -27.39
C VAL A 79 -11.81 -15.81 -26.64
N ALA A 80 -12.85 -16.36 -27.28
CA ALA A 80 -14.15 -16.59 -26.67
C ALA A 80 -14.10 -17.50 -25.42
N THR A 81 -13.18 -18.47 -25.39
CA THR A 81 -12.98 -19.37 -24.24
C THR A 81 -12.28 -18.63 -23.11
N VAL A 82 -11.26 -17.82 -23.42
CA VAL A 82 -10.52 -17.07 -22.40
C VAL A 82 -11.39 -15.98 -21.77
N ILE A 83 -12.17 -15.23 -22.55
CA ILE A 83 -13.06 -14.18 -22.02
C ILE A 83 -14.23 -14.74 -21.21
N ALA A 84 -14.60 -16.01 -21.40
CA ALA A 84 -15.62 -16.69 -20.59
C ALA A 84 -15.12 -16.97 -19.16
N ASP A 85 -13.80 -17.11 -18.98
CA ASP A 85 -13.15 -17.15 -17.68
C ASP A 85 -12.87 -15.73 -17.18
N THR A 86 -13.93 -15.08 -16.68
CA THR A 86 -13.91 -13.67 -16.31
C THR A 86 -12.86 -13.31 -15.25
N ASN A 87 -12.34 -14.27 -14.49
CA ASN A 87 -11.32 -14.05 -13.45
C ASN A 87 -9.93 -14.64 -13.82
N LEU A 88 -9.77 -15.15 -15.04
CA LEU A 88 -8.53 -15.77 -15.52
C LEU A 88 -8.05 -16.94 -14.64
N ALA A 89 -8.97 -17.66 -13.98
CA ALA A 89 -8.65 -18.76 -13.09
C ALA A 89 -8.08 -19.99 -13.82
N ALA A 90 -8.44 -20.19 -15.09
CA ALA A 90 -7.96 -21.27 -15.94
C ALA A 90 -6.68 -20.90 -16.71
N VAL A 91 -6.29 -19.62 -16.73
CA VAL A 91 -5.07 -19.15 -17.41
C VAL A 91 -3.85 -19.47 -16.54
N LYS A 92 -3.19 -20.60 -16.84
CA LYS A 92 -2.14 -21.19 -15.99
C LYS A 92 -0.92 -20.29 -15.74
N ALA A 93 -0.59 -19.42 -16.68
CA ALA A 93 0.55 -18.50 -16.56
C ALA A 93 0.23 -17.24 -15.74
N TYR A 94 -1.02 -17.08 -15.29
CA TYR A 94 -1.45 -15.98 -14.45
C TYR A 94 -1.65 -16.45 -13.01
N THR A 95 -1.06 -15.73 -12.05
CA THR A 95 -1.29 -15.95 -10.62
C THR A 95 -2.00 -14.73 -10.04
N PRO A 96 -3.24 -14.87 -9.56
CA PRO A 96 -3.98 -13.76 -8.97
C PRO A 96 -3.30 -13.20 -7.71
N SER A 97 -3.46 -11.89 -7.49
CA SER A 97 -3.13 -11.23 -6.23
C SER A 97 -4.37 -11.18 -5.32
N ALA A 98 -4.16 -11.20 -4.00
CA ALA A 98 -5.24 -10.99 -3.03
C ALA A 98 -5.74 -9.53 -3.03
N ASP A 99 -4.87 -8.58 -3.40
CA ASP A 99 -5.14 -7.15 -3.32
C ASP A 99 -5.56 -6.53 -4.66
N ILE A 100 -5.44 -7.27 -5.76
CA ILE A 100 -5.76 -6.77 -7.10
C ILE A 100 -6.73 -7.73 -7.77
N LYS A 101 -7.95 -7.26 -7.97
CA LYS A 101 -8.97 -8.00 -8.72
C LYS A 101 -8.80 -7.73 -10.21
N VAL A 102 -8.44 -8.77 -10.96
CA VAL A 102 -8.31 -8.72 -12.42
C VAL A 102 -9.47 -9.46 -13.06
N THR A 103 -10.13 -8.83 -14.02
CA THR A 103 -11.18 -9.43 -14.83
C THR A 103 -10.92 -9.24 -16.31
N ILE A 104 -11.49 -10.11 -17.15
CA ILE A 104 -11.43 -9.99 -18.61
C ILE A 104 -12.83 -9.94 -19.22
N ALA A 105 -12.96 -9.19 -20.32
CA ALA A 105 -14.17 -9.11 -21.12
C ALA A 105 -13.84 -8.99 -22.62
N ALA A 106 -14.87 -9.09 -23.47
CA ALA A 106 -14.75 -8.79 -24.89
C ALA A 106 -14.31 -7.32 -25.09
N GLY A 107 -13.36 -7.10 -26.00
CA GLY A 107 -12.93 -5.76 -26.39
C GLY A 107 -13.95 -5.09 -27.31
N ALA A 108 -13.91 -3.76 -27.36
CA ALA A 108 -14.59 -3.01 -28.41
C ALA A 108 -13.75 -3.09 -29.69
N THR A 109 -14.39 -3.26 -30.85
CA THR A 109 -13.68 -3.29 -32.15
C THR A 109 -12.77 -2.07 -32.30
N PRO A 110 -11.46 -2.22 -32.60
CA PRO A 110 -10.77 -3.41 -33.13
C PRO A 110 -10.13 -4.34 -32.08
N ASP A 111 -10.23 -4.03 -30.79
CA ASP A 111 -9.61 -4.81 -29.72
C ASP A 111 -10.34 -6.15 -29.51
N LYS A 112 -9.59 -7.23 -29.31
CA LYS A 112 -10.15 -8.58 -29.11
C LYS A 112 -10.66 -8.81 -27.70
N PHE A 113 -9.95 -8.26 -26.72
CA PHE A 113 -10.29 -8.36 -25.30
C PHE A 113 -9.88 -7.08 -24.57
N VAL A 114 -10.51 -6.86 -23.42
CA VAL A 114 -10.10 -5.87 -22.43
C VAL A 114 -9.93 -6.56 -21.09
N ILE A 115 -8.80 -6.33 -20.44
CA ILE A 115 -8.53 -6.74 -19.07
C ILE A 115 -8.66 -5.52 -18.18
N THR A 116 -9.43 -5.66 -17.10
CA THR A 116 -9.65 -4.63 -16.09
C THR A 116 -9.03 -5.08 -14.78
N GLY A 117 -8.13 -4.27 -14.23
CA GLY A 117 -7.56 -4.44 -12.91
C GLY A 117 -8.13 -3.40 -11.95
N ASN A 118 -8.41 -3.82 -10.73
CA ASN A 118 -8.90 -2.96 -9.67
C ASN A 118 -8.07 -3.20 -8.42
N TRP A 119 -7.61 -2.12 -7.79
CA TRP A 119 -7.14 -2.22 -6.41
C TRP A 119 -8.31 -2.60 -5.51
N ALA A 120 -8.22 -3.76 -4.87
CA ALA A 120 -9.30 -4.38 -4.13
C ALA A 120 -8.79 -5.20 -2.94
N PRO A 121 -8.05 -4.61 -1.98
CA PRO A 121 -7.61 -5.31 -0.78
C PRO A 121 -8.83 -5.85 -0.04
N GLY A 122 -8.81 -7.15 0.29
CA GLY A 122 -9.94 -7.83 0.92
C GLY A 122 -11.15 -8.08 -0.01
N GLY A 123 -11.00 -7.89 -1.32
CA GLY A 123 -12.00 -8.21 -2.34
C GLY A 123 -13.00 -7.10 -2.68
N THR A 124 -13.01 -6.00 -1.93
CA THR A 124 -13.81 -4.80 -2.24
C THR A 124 -13.00 -3.80 -3.06
N VAL A 125 -13.51 -3.43 -4.23
CA VAL A 125 -12.85 -2.48 -5.14
C VAL A 125 -12.83 -1.08 -4.52
N GLU A 126 -11.63 -0.50 -4.41
CA GLU A 126 -11.43 0.90 -4.05
C GLU A 126 -11.63 1.78 -5.29
N ALA A 127 -12.33 2.90 -5.13
CA ALA A 127 -12.56 3.83 -6.23
C ALA A 127 -11.25 4.54 -6.64
N GLY A 128 -11.14 4.91 -7.92
CA GLY A 128 -10.02 5.72 -8.41
C GLY A 128 -8.72 4.95 -8.68
N HIS A 129 -8.72 3.61 -8.58
CA HIS A 129 -7.58 2.74 -8.86
C HIS A 129 -7.90 1.62 -9.85
N THR A 130 -8.79 1.91 -10.81
CA THR A 130 -9.14 0.98 -11.89
C THR A 130 -8.29 1.27 -13.13
N HIS A 131 -7.71 0.22 -13.71
CA HIS A 131 -6.91 0.32 -14.93
C HIS A 131 -7.36 -0.73 -15.93
N THR A 132 -7.34 -0.39 -17.22
CA THR A 132 -7.67 -1.30 -18.30
C THR A 132 -6.52 -1.45 -19.28
N ILE A 133 -6.42 -2.62 -19.89
CA ILE A 133 -5.46 -2.91 -20.96
C ILE A 133 -6.14 -3.76 -22.03
N THR A 134 -5.96 -3.39 -23.30
CA THR A 134 -6.48 -4.15 -24.45
C THR A 134 -5.39 -5.02 -25.08
N ASP A 135 -5.75 -5.88 -26.05
CA ASP A 135 -4.80 -6.75 -26.74
C ASP A 135 -3.66 -5.98 -27.42
N ASN A 136 -3.92 -4.77 -27.94
CA ASN A 136 -2.91 -3.92 -28.58
C ASN A 136 -2.52 -2.68 -27.77
N GLY A 137 -3.22 -2.39 -26.68
CA GLY A 137 -2.97 -1.22 -25.83
C GLY A 137 -1.94 -1.43 -24.72
N ALA A 138 -1.58 -0.32 -24.06
CA ALA A 138 -0.90 -0.30 -22.77
C ALA A 138 -1.92 -0.11 -21.64
N ALA A 139 -1.52 -0.41 -20.40
CA ALA A 139 -2.31 -0.15 -19.21
C ALA A 139 -2.67 1.34 -19.12
N LYS A 140 -3.96 1.64 -18.97
CA LYS A 140 -4.48 3.00 -18.80
C LYS A 140 -5.39 3.05 -17.60
N LYS A 141 -5.20 4.08 -16.77
CA LYS A 141 -6.13 4.40 -15.68
C LYS A 141 -7.49 4.78 -16.28
N THR A 142 -8.54 4.15 -15.79
CA THR A 142 -9.92 4.54 -16.11
C THR A 142 -10.48 5.41 -14.99
N PRO A 143 -11.32 6.40 -15.32
CA PRO A 143 -11.98 7.25 -14.33
C PRO A 143 -12.90 6.44 -13.41
#